data_AF-A0A7V5SIL4-F1
#
_entry.id   AF-A0A7V5SIL4-F1
#
_cell.length_a   1.000
_cell.length_b   1.000
_cell.length_c   1.000
_cell.angle_alpha   90.00
_cell.angle_beta   90.00
_cell.angle_gamma   90.00
#
_symmetry.space_group_name_H-M   'P 1'
#
loop_
_entity.id
_entity.type
_entity.pdbx_description
1 polymer ?
#
loop_
_entity_poly.entity_id
_entity_poly.type
_entity_poly.pdbx_seq_one_letter_code
_entity_poly.pdbx_strand_id
1 'polypeptide(L)'
;MKWSSFLWLLSSIFLWGGCAGETAVHTPPERSGRSDTAAVLRRIVVGAEQCQPCHPKHVEEWRMSLHSYAMEDPVFHALQALMLQAQPVIDDQFCVRCHTPFGSLFGEALPGARKEELSPLARQGITCDVCHLMAFPQPAGRGVTRFRLDGARIGNVPNPLPNPFHSSVYEPQLSQSEACAPCHDVVNPLGVLVERTYTEWRESLYPGRGITCQVCHMPWVSEPIVPDGPVRRRHNHMMPGVDVPLSDFPGREQIIAAVEYLLQNALRMLVSVPSELSRQSPLTVRVVLANNITGHDIPTGSIFTRQMWLEVIVRELPSGRVVFETGTLDAGGDLRTLHSMEVQAGRIPLDTALVLFNGTALRNGRPAFFWEAHAVEFRTIPAFDSRTALYTISAPPGGWSGTELEVSVRLRFRALPPYLLRALGLEEFVERLPIFDMERFQHRVVLRP
;
A
#
# COMPACT_ATOMS: atom_id res chain seq x y z
N MET A 1 -16.08 -33.30 56.56
CA MET A 1 -16.85 -33.24 57.82
C MET A 1 -15.96 -33.66 58.97
N LYS A 2 -16.08 -32.98 60.11
CA LYS A 2 -15.25 -32.95 61.33
C LYS A 2 -14.25 -31.78 61.39
N TRP A 3 -14.67 -30.86 62.25
CA TRP A 3 -14.05 -29.64 62.74
C TRP A 3 -13.05 -29.94 63.87
N SER A 4 -12.11 -29.04 64.08
CA SER A 4 -11.65 -28.67 65.42
C SER A 4 -11.31 -27.19 65.48
N SER A 5 -11.99 -26.52 66.39
CA SER A 5 -12.01 -25.09 66.68
C SER A 5 -10.88 -24.69 67.63
N PHE A 6 -10.46 -23.43 67.60
CA PHE A 6 -10.07 -22.71 68.83
C PHE A 6 -10.46 -21.23 68.73
N LEU A 7 -11.29 -20.79 69.69
CA LEU A 7 -11.72 -19.42 69.98
C LEU A 7 -10.62 -18.64 70.71
N TRP A 8 -10.72 -17.30 70.71
CA TRP A 8 -10.80 -16.37 71.88
C TRP A 8 -10.71 -14.92 71.30
N LEU A 9 -11.81 -14.17 71.14
CA LEU A 9 -12.64 -13.37 72.07
C LEU A 9 -12.14 -11.94 72.37
N LEU A 10 -12.98 -10.98 71.97
CA LEU A 10 -13.28 -9.65 72.56
C LEU A 10 -12.21 -8.54 72.42
N SER A 11 -12.53 -7.26 72.17
CA SER A 11 -13.67 -6.48 72.68
C SER A 11 -13.97 -5.28 71.77
N SER A 12 -15.26 -4.95 71.68
CA SER A 12 -15.80 -3.75 71.04
C SER A 12 -15.74 -2.54 71.99
N ILE A 13 -15.36 -1.36 71.48
CA ILE A 13 -15.84 -0.07 72.01
C ILE A 13 -16.21 0.82 70.83
N PHE A 14 -17.52 1.07 70.73
CA PHE A 14 -18.12 2.15 69.95
C PHE A 14 -18.02 3.44 70.76
N LEU A 15 -17.58 4.54 70.16
CA LEU A 15 -17.94 5.90 70.57
C LEU A 15 -18.04 6.77 69.32
N TRP A 16 -19.27 7.20 69.04
CA TRP A 16 -19.62 8.26 68.11
C TRP A 16 -19.15 9.62 68.64
N GLY A 17 -18.63 10.48 67.75
CA GLY A 17 -18.42 11.88 68.05
C GLY A 17 -17.95 12.70 66.84
N GLY A 18 -18.85 13.54 66.31
CA GLY A 18 -18.52 14.91 65.92
C GLY A 18 -18.01 15.18 64.49
N CYS A 19 -18.77 16.01 63.78
CA CYS A 19 -18.51 16.57 62.45
C CYS A 19 -17.39 17.64 62.42
N ALA A 20 -16.54 17.60 61.40
CA ALA A 20 -15.89 18.72 60.69
C ALA A 20 -15.09 18.08 59.54
N GLY A 21 -15.36 18.31 58.26
CA GLY A 21 -15.16 19.59 57.61
C GLY A 21 -13.80 19.59 56.92
N GLU A 22 -13.64 18.84 55.82
CA GLU A 22 -12.58 19.07 54.84
C GLU A 22 -12.97 18.47 53.49
N THR A 23 -13.61 19.29 52.68
CA THR A 23 -13.64 19.11 51.22
C THR A 23 -12.23 19.34 50.70
N ALA A 24 -11.35 18.36 50.86
CA ALA A 24 -10.14 18.29 50.06
C ALA A 24 -10.58 17.89 48.65
N VAL A 25 -10.83 18.89 47.80
CA VAL A 25 -10.67 18.72 46.37
C VAL A 25 -9.28 18.12 46.20
N HIS A 26 -9.21 16.84 45.82
CA HIS A 26 -7.96 16.25 45.36
C HIS A 26 -7.55 17.05 44.12
N THR A 27 -6.75 18.08 44.31
CA THR A 27 -5.94 18.65 43.24
C THR A 27 -5.15 17.46 42.70
N PRO A 28 -5.28 17.09 41.42
CA PRO A 28 -4.41 16.10 40.83
C PRO A 28 -2.98 16.53 41.14
N PRO A 29 -2.07 15.61 41.51
CA PRO A 29 -0.69 15.98 41.75
C PRO A 29 -0.22 16.80 40.54
N GLU A 30 0.32 17.98 40.80
CA GLU A 30 1.00 18.77 39.78
C GLU A 30 1.92 17.81 39.02
N ARG A 31 1.75 17.75 37.70
CA ARG A 31 2.59 16.93 36.82
C ARG A 31 4.03 17.44 36.94
N SER A 32 4.75 16.95 37.94
CA SER A 32 6.17 17.21 38.13
C SER A 32 6.89 16.73 36.87
N GLY A 33 7.40 17.68 36.09
CA GLY A 33 8.37 17.53 34.99
C GLY A 33 8.55 16.13 34.40
N ARG A 34 7.55 15.60 33.69
CA ARG A 34 7.85 14.65 32.61
C ARG A 34 8.46 15.48 31.49
N SER A 35 9.69 15.18 31.09
CA SER A 35 10.18 15.67 29.80
C SER A 35 9.15 15.28 28.76
N ASP A 36 8.60 16.26 28.04
CA ASP A 36 7.72 15.99 26.92
C ASP A 36 8.45 15.03 25.97
N THR A 37 7.90 13.82 25.77
CA THR A 37 8.50 12.79 24.92
C THR A 37 8.81 13.36 23.53
N ALA A 38 7.96 14.26 23.02
CA ALA A 38 8.21 14.97 21.77
C ALA A 38 9.42 15.89 21.87
N ALA A 39 9.60 16.60 22.99
CA ALA A 39 10.79 17.44 23.21
C ALA A 39 12.09 16.63 23.31
N VAL A 40 12.06 15.41 23.86
CA VAL A 40 13.22 14.51 23.84
C VAL A 40 13.52 14.06 22.41
N LEU A 41 12.50 13.59 21.69
CA LEU A 41 12.66 13.12 20.31
C LEU A 41 13.11 14.23 19.35
N ARG A 42 12.64 15.46 19.50
CA ARG A 42 13.12 16.61 18.70
C ARG A 42 14.62 16.87 18.84
N ARG A 43 15.27 16.45 19.94
CA ARG A 43 16.72 16.58 20.14
C ARG A 43 17.51 15.42 19.54
N ILE A 44 16.84 14.30 19.23
CA ILE A 44 17.46 13.05 18.82
C ILE A 44 17.26 12.80 17.33
N VAL A 45 16.06 13.07 16.83
CA VAL A 45 15.66 12.83 15.45
C VAL A 45 16.40 13.79 14.54
N VAL A 46 16.93 13.25 13.44
CA VAL A 46 17.64 14.02 12.42
C VAL A 46 17.05 13.77 11.04
N GLY A 47 17.26 14.72 10.13
CA GLY A 47 16.94 14.52 8.71
C GLY A 47 17.95 13.59 8.02
N ALA A 48 17.54 13.02 6.89
CA ALA A 48 18.34 12.06 6.13
C ALA A 48 19.70 12.62 5.66
N GLU A 49 19.83 13.94 5.52
CA GLU A 49 21.08 14.62 5.19
C GLU A 49 22.20 14.35 6.22
N GLN A 50 21.86 14.13 7.50
CA GLN A 50 22.84 13.79 8.52
C GLN A 50 23.34 12.34 8.40
N CYS A 51 22.55 11.46 7.77
CA CYS A 51 22.93 10.08 7.52
C CYS A 51 23.82 9.95 6.26
N GLN A 52 23.70 10.85 5.29
CA GLN A 52 24.33 10.72 3.97
C GLN A 52 25.87 10.57 3.99
N PRO A 53 26.65 11.29 4.81
CA PRO A 53 28.11 11.16 4.79
C PRO A 53 28.60 9.74 5.12
N CYS A 54 27.92 9.05 6.03
CA CYS A 54 28.27 7.68 6.42
C CYS A 54 27.46 6.63 5.66
N HIS A 55 26.23 6.92 5.25
CA HIS A 55 25.34 5.97 4.56
C HIS A 55 24.90 6.47 3.19
N PRO A 56 25.83 6.82 2.27
CA PRO A 56 25.49 7.46 1.01
C PRO A 56 24.59 6.59 0.13
N LYS A 57 24.79 5.26 0.13
CA LYS A 57 23.99 4.31 -0.64
C LYS A 57 22.56 4.17 -0.14
N HIS A 58 22.37 4.15 1.18
CA HIS A 58 21.04 4.08 1.78
C HIS A 58 20.25 5.36 1.49
N VAL A 59 20.91 6.52 1.60
CA VAL A 59 20.26 7.81 1.31
C VAL A 59 19.96 7.96 -0.18
N GLU A 60 20.85 7.51 -1.07
CA GLU A 60 20.62 7.47 -2.52
C GLU A 60 19.38 6.63 -2.85
N GLU A 61 19.29 5.40 -2.33
CA GLU A 61 18.15 4.50 -2.55
C GLU A 61 16.85 5.05 -1.95
N TRP A 62 16.90 5.53 -0.71
CA TRP A 62 15.75 6.11 -0.02
C TRP A 62 15.21 7.35 -0.76
N ARG A 63 16.08 8.23 -1.26
CA ARG A 63 15.68 9.42 -2.03
C ARG A 63 14.91 9.12 -3.31
N MET A 64 15.00 7.89 -3.82
CA MET A 64 14.26 7.43 -5.01
C MET A 64 12.96 6.71 -4.64
N SER A 65 12.74 6.43 -3.36
CA SER A 65 11.62 5.63 -2.87
C SER A 65 10.36 6.46 -2.68
N LEU A 66 9.20 5.78 -2.75
CA LEU A 66 7.90 6.40 -2.45
C LEU A 66 7.76 6.78 -0.96
N HIS A 67 8.59 6.21 -0.09
CA HIS A 67 8.71 6.60 1.32
C HIS A 67 9.22 8.03 1.49
N SER A 68 10.23 8.44 0.70
CA SER A 68 10.71 9.82 0.67
C SER A 68 9.78 10.77 -0.09
N TYR A 69 9.01 10.23 -1.04
CA TYR A 69 8.01 10.96 -1.83
C TYR A 69 6.68 11.16 -1.10
N ALA A 70 6.46 10.54 0.07
CA ALA A 70 5.14 10.46 0.71
C ALA A 70 4.47 11.82 0.98
N MET A 71 5.26 12.89 1.17
CA MET A 71 4.78 14.27 1.36
C MET A 71 4.99 15.16 0.13
N GLU A 72 5.47 14.59 -0.97
CA GLU A 72 5.66 15.22 -2.29
C GLU A 72 4.54 14.85 -3.27
N ASP A 73 3.75 13.81 -2.94
CA ASP A 73 2.70 13.28 -3.79
C ASP A 73 1.51 14.25 -3.92
N PRO A 74 1.22 14.79 -5.13
CA PRO A 74 0.07 15.67 -5.33
C PRO A 74 -1.26 14.95 -5.09
N VAL A 75 -1.34 13.64 -5.33
CA VAL A 75 -2.56 12.86 -5.11
C VAL A 75 -2.86 12.76 -3.62
N PHE A 76 -1.83 12.49 -2.80
CA PHE A 76 -1.95 12.54 -1.34
C PHE A 76 -2.48 13.90 -0.86
N HIS A 77 -1.89 15.01 -1.32
CA HIS A 77 -2.32 16.35 -0.89
C HIS A 77 -3.77 16.65 -1.29
N ALA A 78 -4.17 16.28 -2.50
CA ALA A 78 -5.54 16.46 -2.97
C ALA A 78 -6.54 15.60 -2.19
N LEU A 79 -6.23 14.32 -1.93
CA LEU A 79 -7.08 13.44 -1.13
C LEU A 79 -7.17 13.88 0.33
N GLN A 80 -6.06 14.35 0.93
CA GLN A 80 -6.08 14.90 2.28
C GLN A 80 -6.96 16.16 2.33
N ALA A 81 -6.84 17.06 1.37
CA ALA A 81 -7.68 18.26 1.30
C ALA A 81 -9.17 17.90 1.21
N LEU A 82 -9.54 16.89 0.41
CA LEU A 82 -10.92 16.39 0.35
C LEU A 82 -11.39 15.80 1.68
N MET A 83 -10.56 15.00 2.35
CA MET A 83 -10.89 14.44 3.67
C MET A 83 -11.17 15.55 4.69
N LEU A 84 -10.37 16.61 4.68
CA LEU A 84 -10.51 17.72 5.63
C LEU A 84 -11.68 18.65 5.33
N GLN A 85 -12.20 18.62 4.10
CA GLN A 85 -13.43 19.32 3.72
C GLN A 85 -14.68 18.52 4.10
N ALA A 86 -14.58 17.20 4.31
CA ALA A 86 -15.70 16.36 4.71
C ALA A 86 -16.14 16.68 6.15
N GLN A 87 -17.44 16.89 6.38
CA GLN A 87 -17.97 17.12 7.72
C GLN A 87 -18.83 15.95 8.23
N PRO A 88 -18.64 15.50 9.48
CA PRO A 88 -17.59 15.91 10.42
C PRO A 88 -16.23 15.26 10.10
N VAL A 89 -15.13 16.00 10.27
CA VAL A 89 -13.78 15.42 10.26
C VAL A 89 -13.61 14.60 11.54
N ILE A 90 -13.44 13.28 11.40
CA ILE A 90 -13.34 12.36 12.54
C ILE A 90 -11.92 12.32 13.10
N ASP A 91 -10.92 12.33 12.21
CA ASP A 91 -9.50 12.28 12.57
C ASP A 91 -8.66 12.98 11.50
N ASP A 92 -8.19 14.19 11.84
CA ASP A 92 -7.43 15.07 10.94
C ASP A 92 -5.95 14.66 10.80
N GLN A 93 -5.48 13.74 11.63
CA GLN A 93 -4.12 13.19 11.61
C GLN A 93 -4.03 11.83 10.89
N PHE A 94 -5.17 11.28 10.44
CA PHE A 94 -5.25 9.95 9.83
C PHE A 94 -4.19 9.71 8.74
N CYS A 95 -4.07 10.64 7.79
CA CYS A 95 -3.13 10.50 6.67
C CYS A 95 -1.67 10.68 7.11
N VAL A 96 -1.38 11.71 7.92
CA VAL A 96 -0.01 12.13 8.24
C VAL A 96 0.69 11.20 9.24
N ARG A 97 -0.04 10.39 10.02
CA ARG A 97 0.56 9.34 10.87
C ARG A 97 1.36 8.31 10.11
N CYS A 98 1.02 8.06 8.84
CA CYS A 98 1.72 7.11 7.98
C CYS A 98 2.58 7.79 6.91
N HIS A 99 2.26 9.03 6.51
CA HIS A 99 2.99 9.76 5.46
C HIS A 99 4.11 10.67 5.99
N THR A 100 4.01 11.15 7.24
CA THR A 100 5.06 11.92 7.92
C THR A 100 4.99 11.71 9.44
N PRO A 101 5.37 10.53 9.97
CA PRO A 101 5.18 10.19 11.38
C PRO A 101 5.80 11.19 12.35
N PHE A 102 6.99 11.73 12.05
CA PHE A 102 7.57 12.79 12.87
C PHE A 102 6.88 14.14 12.68
N GLY A 103 6.41 14.46 11.47
CA GLY A 103 5.58 15.65 11.25
C GLY A 103 4.29 15.60 12.06
N SER A 104 3.62 14.45 12.11
CA SER A 104 2.45 14.22 12.96
C SER A 104 2.80 14.29 14.45
N LEU A 105 3.85 13.57 14.88
CA LEU A 105 4.26 13.51 16.28
C LEU A 105 4.67 14.88 16.85
N PHE A 106 5.34 15.71 16.05
CA PHE A 106 5.78 17.04 16.46
C PHE A 106 4.76 18.14 16.17
N GLY A 107 3.60 17.82 15.57
CA GLY A 107 2.60 18.82 15.18
C GLY A 107 3.09 19.77 14.10
N GLU A 108 4.03 19.33 13.26
CA GLU A 108 4.64 20.09 12.17
C GLU A 108 4.00 19.80 10.81
N ALA A 109 3.17 18.76 10.73
CA ALA A 109 2.31 18.44 9.59
C ALA A 109 0.84 18.66 9.98
N LEU A 110 0.47 19.93 10.13
CA LEU A 110 -0.91 20.30 10.42
C LEU A 110 -1.82 19.86 9.25
N PRO A 111 -3.08 19.50 9.54
CA PRO A 111 -4.01 19.09 8.49
C PRO A 111 -4.18 20.19 7.44
N GLY A 112 -3.96 19.85 6.17
CA GLY A 112 -4.09 20.78 5.05
C GLY A 112 -2.90 21.73 4.88
N ALA A 113 -1.83 21.55 5.67
CA ALA A 113 -0.59 22.27 5.47
C ALA A 113 -0.06 22.01 4.06
N ARG A 114 0.23 23.08 3.34
CA ARG A 114 0.89 22.96 2.03
C ARG A 114 2.33 22.49 2.23
N LYS A 115 2.90 21.86 1.21
CA LYS A 115 4.30 21.42 1.23
C LYS A 115 5.26 22.52 1.70
N GLU A 116 5.03 23.78 1.30
CA GLU A 116 5.88 24.92 1.64
C GLU A 116 5.80 25.34 3.11
N GLU A 117 4.78 24.89 3.83
CA GLU A 117 4.53 25.19 5.25
C GLU A 117 5.13 24.13 6.18
N LEU A 118 5.42 22.94 5.65
CA LEU A 118 6.02 21.84 6.40
C LEU A 118 7.47 22.16 6.81
N SER A 119 7.89 21.66 7.98
CA SER A 119 9.30 21.72 8.40
C SER A 119 10.18 20.89 7.45
N PRO A 120 11.50 21.16 7.38
CA PRO A 120 12.42 20.36 6.59
C PRO A 120 12.35 18.86 6.90
N LEU A 121 12.14 18.49 8.17
CA LEU A 121 11.98 17.10 8.59
C LEU A 121 10.64 16.53 8.11
N ALA A 122 9.54 17.26 8.30
CA ALA A 122 8.20 16.79 7.92
C ALA A 122 8.06 16.58 6.39
N ARG A 123 8.72 17.41 5.56
CA ARG A 123 8.74 17.27 4.09
C ARG A 123 9.40 16.01 3.59
N GLN A 124 10.32 15.42 4.36
CA GLN A 124 11.03 14.21 3.96
C GLN A 124 10.15 12.94 4.08
N GLY A 125 8.90 13.07 4.55
CA GLY A 125 7.98 11.96 4.70
C GLY A 125 8.49 10.90 5.66
N ILE A 126 8.81 9.71 5.14
CA ILE A 126 9.30 8.57 5.94
C ILE A 126 10.82 8.57 5.94
N THR A 127 11.42 9.31 6.87
CA THR A 127 12.87 9.44 7.00
C THR A 127 13.54 8.20 7.59
N CYS A 128 14.88 8.15 7.57
CA CYS A 128 15.67 7.06 8.14
C CYS A 128 15.27 6.76 9.59
N ASP A 129 15.16 7.80 10.41
CA ASP A 129 14.86 7.68 11.84
C ASP A 129 13.43 7.18 12.10
N VAL A 130 12.49 7.26 11.14
CA VAL A 130 11.14 6.70 11.32
C VAL A 130 11.23 5.19 11.56
N CYS A 131 12.06 4.50 10.77
CA CYS A 131 12.30 3.06 10.90
C CYS A 131 13.41 2.76 11.92
N HIS A 132 14.51 3.51 11.86
CA HIS A 132 15.71 3.23 12.65
C HIS A 132 15.62 3.69 14.11
N LEU A 133 14.60 4.44 14.52
CA LEU A 133 14.29 4.70 15.93
C LEU A 133 13.05 3.95 16.41
N MET A 134 12.46 3.03 15.64
CA MET A 134 11.29 2.28 16.13
C MET A 134 11.60 1.54 17.44
N ALA A 135 10.64 1.58 18.36
CA ALA A 135 10.66 0.75 19.56
C ALA A 135 9.57 -0.34 19.45
N PHE A 136 9.98 -1.59 19.35
CA PHE A 136 9.07 -2.73 19.23
C PHE A 136 8.47 -3.15 20.59
N PRO A 137 7.30 -3.84 20.59
CA PRO A 137 6.40 -4.10 19.46
C PRO A 137 5.65 -2.83 18.97
N GLN A 138 5.23 -2.82 17.70
CA GLN A 138 4.37 -1.78 17.13
C GLN A 138 2.96 -2.33 16.86
N PRO A 139 1.90 -1.53 17.06
CA PRO A 139 0.56 -1.91 16.60
C PRO A 139 0.47 -1.78 15.07
N ALA A 140 -0.24 -2.73 14.44
CA ALA A 140 -0.56 -2.63 13.02
C ALA A 140 -1.60 -1.52 12.75
N GLY A 141 -1.49 -0.87 11.59
CA GLY A 141 -2.53 0.01 11.06
C GLY A 141 -2.74 1.36 11.72
N ARG A 142 -1.84 1.79 12.61
CA ARG A 142 -1.98 3.03 13.40
C ARG A 142 -0.84 4.03 13.20
N GLY A 143 -0.01 3.83 12.18
CA GLY A 143 1.28 4.52 12.05
C GLY A 143 2.26 4.12 13.15
N VAL A 144 3.49 4.61 13.05
CA VAL A 144 4.54 4.33 14.04
C VAL A 144 4.24 5.13 15.31
N THR A 145 4.00 4.44 16.43
CA THR A 145 3.56 5.09 17.69
C THR A 145 4.61 5.06 18.79
N ARG A 146 5.67 4.26 18.62
CA ARG A 146 6.70 4.06 19.64
C ARG A 146 8.09 4.27 19.05
N PHE A 147 8.87 5.14 19.68
CA PHE A 147 10.24 5.42 19.29
C PHE A 147 11.18 5.25 20.47
N ARG A 148 12.45 4.94 20.18
CA ARG A 148 13.52 4.87 21.16
C ARG A 148 13.92 6.27 21.61
N LEU A 149 13.94 6.47 22.93
CA LEU A 149 14.30 7.76 23.54
C LEU A 149 15.79 7.85 23.92
N ASP A 150 16.52 6.74 23.82
CA ASP A 150 17.97 6.70 24.04
C ASP A 150 18.77 7.15 22.81
N GLY A 151 18.10 7.39 21.68
CA GLY A 151 18.71 7.80 20.42
C GLY A 151 19.56 6.75 19.73
N ALA A 152 19.56 5.51 20.21
CA ALA A 152 20.24 4.43 19.53
C ALA A 152 19.48 4.04 18.25
N ARG A 153 20.19 3.97 17.12
CA ARG A 153 19.62 3.54 15.84
C ARG A 153 19.65 2.02 15.75
N ILE A 154 18.53 1.40 15.41
CA ILE A 154 18.41 -0.04 15.27
C ILE A 154 18.78 -0.51 13.86
N GLY A 155 19.32 -1.72 13.72
CA GLY A 155 19.66 -2.31 12.43
C GLY A 155 19.60 -3.83 12.44
N ASN A 156 19.64 -4.44 11.26
CA ASN A 156 19.61 -5.89 11.07
C ASN A 156 21.00 -6.56 11.10
N VAL A 157 22.05 -5.80 11.35
CA VAL A 157 23.43 -6.29 11.32
C VAL A 157 23.85 -6.72 12.72
N PRO A 158 24.17 -8.00 12.94
CA PRO A 158 24.71 -8.44 14.22
C PRO A 158 26.08 -7.79 14.46
N ASN A 159 26.35 -7.37 15.71
CA ASN A 159 27.58 -6.68 16.11
C ASN A 159 27.81 -5.36 15.35
N PRO A 160 26.98 -4.34 15.60
CA PRO A 160 27.23 -3.01 15.05
C PRO A 160 28.57 -2.47 15.54
N LEU A 161 29.29 -1.76 14.68
CA LEU A 161 30.58 -1.18 15.04
C LEU A 161 30.37 0.10 15.86
N PRO A 162 31.16 0.32 16.93
CA PRO A 162 31.13 1.57 17.66
C PRO A 162 31.61 2.72 16.78
N ASN A 163 30.99 3.88 16.93
CA ASN A 163 31.31 5.10 16.18
C ASN A 163 30.95 6.33 17.04
N PRO A 164 31.49 7.52 16.75
CA PRO A 164 31.25 8.72 17.56
C PRO A 164 29.95 9.47 17.23
N PHE A 165 29.18 9.06 16.21
CA PHE A 165 28.01 9.80 15.73
C PHE A 165 26.70 9.34 16.37
N HIS A 166 26.46 8.03 16.40
CA HIS A 166 25.29 7.47 17.08
C HIS A 166 25.55 6.06 17.60
N SER A 167 24.90 5.72 18.71
CA SER A 167 24.82 4.33 19.17
C SER A 167 24.01 3.50 18.19
N SER A 168 24.41 2.24 18.02
CA SER A 168 23.77 1.31 17.09
C SER A 168 23.41 0.03 17.82
N VAL A 169 22.19 -0.47 17.60
CA VAL A 169 21.66 -1.66 18.28
C VAL A 169 21.21 -2.68 17.24
N TYR A 170 21.59 -3.94 17.42
CA TYR A 170 21.04 -5.03 16.63
C TYR A 170 19.60 -5.32 17.07
N GLU A 171 18.66 -5.25 16.13
CA GLU A 171 17.22 -5.46 16.38
C GLU A 171 16.66 -6.41 15.30
N PRO A 172 16.52 -7.71 15.60
CA PRO A 172 16.04 -8.68 14.62
C PRO A 172 14.60 -8.41 14.17
N GLN A 173 13.78 -7.74 14.99
CA GLN A 173 12.39 -7.40 14.66
C GLN A 173 12.30 -6.43 13.48
N LEU A 174 13.35 -5.63 13.21
CA LEU A 174 13.40 -4.75 12.04
C LEU A 174 13.43 -5.55 10.71
N SER A 175 13.88 -6.80 10.75
CA SER A 175 13.89 -7.72 9.60
C SER A 175 12.60 -8.54 9.44
N GLN A 176 11.60 -8.31 10.31
CA GLN A 176 10.30 -8.99 10.26
C GLN A 176 9.22 -8.11 9.63
N SER A 177 8.19 -8.70 9.03
CA SER A 177 7.10 -7.97 8.37
C SER A 177 6.31 -7.07 9.34
N GLU A 178 6.34 -7.38 10.64
CA GLU A 178 5.78 -6.58 11.73
C GLU A 178 6.34 -5.15 11.76
N ALA A 179 7.55 -4.92 11.23
CA ALA A 179 8.11 -3.58 11.12
C ALA A 179 7.38 -2.71 10.08
N CYS A 180 6.72 -3.33 9.10
CA CYS A 180 5.95 -2.66 8.04
C CYS A 180 4.48 -2.47 8.41
N ALA A 181 3.95 -3.34 9.28
CA ALA A 181 2.56 -3.40 9.71
C ALA A 181 1.95 -2.08 10.22
N PRO A 182 2.68 -1.16 10.89
CA PRO A 182 2.09 0.07 11.40
C PRO A 182 1.49 0.95 10.29
N CYS A 183 2.10 0.93 9.11
CA CYS A 183 1.66 1.72 7.96
C CYS A 183 0.97 0.86 6.89
N HIS A 184 1.35 -0.42 6.74
CA HIS A 184 0.83 -1.31 5.69
C HIS A 184 -0.32 -2.25 6.15
N ASP A 185 -1.14 -1.80 7.09
CA ASP A 185 -2.37 -2.47 7.55
C ASP A 185 -3.44 -1.44 7.95
N VAL A 186 -3.64 -0.43 7.10
CA VAL A 186 -4.37 0.81 7.39
C VAL A 186 -5.79 0.56 7.90
N VAL A 187 -6.04 1.04 9.12
CA VAL A 187 -7.37 1.10 9.73
C VAL A 187 -7.88 2.52 9.65
N ASN A 188 -9.05 2.73 9.05
CA ASN A 188 -9.66 4.05 8.94
C ASN A 188 -10.15 4.57 10.31
N PRO A 189 -10.52 5.87 10.41
CA PRO A 189 -10.98 6.46 11.67
C PRO A 189 -12.21 5.79 12.31
N LEU A 190 -12.96 5.01 11.53
CA LEU A 190 -14.15 4.26 11.97
C LEU A 190 -13.81 2.83 12.43
N GLY A 191 -12.54 2.44 12.43
CA GLY A 191 -12.08 1.11 12.85
C GLY A 191 -12.18 0.04 11.77
N VAL A 192 -12.41 0.42 10.51
CA VAL A 192 -12.46 -0.52 9.38
C VAL A 192 -11.08 -0.67 8.78
N LEU A 193 -10.64 -1.91 8.60
CA LEU A 193 -9.41 -2.23 7.90
C LEU A 193 -9.60 -2.01 6.39
N VAL A 194 -9.04 -0.91 5.87
CA VAL A 194 -9.26 -0.43 4.50
C VAL A 194 -8.14 -0.79 3.54
N GLU A 195 -6.91 -0.87 4.05
CA GLU A 195 -5.79 -1.49 3.34
C GLU A 195 -5.21 -2.56 4.26
N ARG A 196 -5.10 -3.79 3.78
CA ARG A 196 -4.86 -4.95 4.65
C ARG A 196 -3.64 -5.77 4.25
N THR A 197 -2.64 -5.14 3.62
CA THR A 197 -1.48 -5.84 3.04
C THR A 197 -0.74 -6.72 4.07
N TYR A 198 -0.50 -6.21 5.28
CA TYR A 198 0.13 -7.02 6.33
C TYR A 198 -0.80 -8.14 6.80
N THR A 199 -2.10 -7.88 6.97
CA THR A 199 -3.07 -8.93 7.31
C THR A 199 -3.15 -10.01 6.24
N GLU A 200 -3.20 -9.67 4.95
CA GLU A 200 -3.13 -10.62 3.82
C GLU A 200 -1.85 -11.46 3.88
N TRP A 201 -0.70 -10.81 4.10
CA TRP A 201 0.58 -11.50 4.31
C TRP A 201 0.52 -12.48 5.49
N ARG A 202 0.02 -12.02 6.63
CA ARG A 202 -0.07 -12.80 7.87
C ARG A 202 -0.96 -14.02 7.71
N GLU A 203 -2.01 -13.91 6.91
CA GLU A 203 -2.98 -14.99 6.65
C GLU A 203 -2.52 -15.96 5.55
N SER A 204 -1.46 -15.62 4.82
CA SER A 204 -0.88 -16.46 3.78
C SER A 204 0.06 -17.56 4.32
N LEU A 205 0.68 -18.31 3.40
CA LEU A 205 1.72 -19.29 3.75
C LEU A 205 3.10 -18.67 4.05
N TYR A 206 3.31 -17.38 3.78
CA TYR A 206 4.64 -16.73 3.89
C TYR A 206 5.20 -16.62 5.30
N PRO A 207 4.41 -16.24 6.33
CA PRO A 207 4.89 -16.22 7.71
C PRO A 207 5.41 -17.59 8.15
N GLY A 208 4.66 -18.66 7.82
CA GLY A 208 5.06 -20.05 8.13
C GLY A 208 6.31 -20.52 7.37
N ARG A 209 6.68 -19.84 6.27
CA ARG A 209 7.90 -20.08 5.49
C ARG A 209 9.04 -19.12 5.82
N GLY A 210 8.84 -18.19 6.76
CA GLY A 210 9.82 -17.16 7.10
C GLY A 210 10.13 -16.17 5.96
N ILE A 211 9.20 -16.01 5.01
CA ILE A 211 9.34 -15.05 3.91
C ILE A 211 8.72 -13.72 4.34
N THR A 212 9.57 -12.72 4.62
CA THR A 212 9.14 -11.40 5.10
C THR A 212 9.01 -10.39 3.97
N CYS A 213 8.34 -9.26 4.21
CA CYS A 213 8.22 -8.16 3.24
C CYS A 213 9.58 -7.74 2.66
N GLN A 214 10.59 -7.68 3.51
CA GLN A 214 11.96 -7.28 3.19
C GLN A 214 12.62 -8.19 2.16
N VAL A 215 12.24 -9.48 2.09
CA VAL A 215 12.83 -10.42 1.12
C VAL A 215 12.62 -9.95 -0.32
N CYS A 216 11.43 -9.44 -0.63
CA CYS A 216 11.06 -9.00 -1.98
C CYS A 216 11.22 -7.48 -2.14
N HIS A 217 10.77 -6.69 -1.17
CA HIS A 217 10.73 -5.24 -1.29
C HIS A 217 12.03 -4.55 -0.83
N MET A 218 12.89 -5.25 -0.10
CA MET A 218 14.18 -4.72 0.35
C MET A 218 15.29 -5.73 0.06
N PRO A 219 15.52 -6.14 -1.20
CA PRO A 219 16.43 -7.24 -1.50
C PRO A 219 17.84 -7.00 -0.94
N TRP A 220 18.52 -8.09 -0.61
CA TRP A 220 19.85 -8.03 -0.02
C TRP A 220 20.90 -7.60 -1.05
N VAL A 221 21.78 -6.71 -0.62
CA VAL A 221 22.99 -6.28 -1.35
C VAL A 221 24.20 -6.53 -0.46
N SER A 222 25.29 -7.04 -1.05
CA SER A 222 26.55 -7.35 -0.33
C SER A 222 27.62 -6.32 -0.68
N GLU A 223 27.80 -5.34 0.18
CA GLU A 223 28.76 -4.25 0.00
C GLU A 223 29.06 -3.56 1.34
N PRO A 224 30.04 -2.63 1.41
CA PRO A 224 30.23 -1.81 2.61
C PRO A 224 28.99 -0.95 2.92
N ILE A 225 28.53 -0.97 4.16
CA ILE A 225 27.39 -0.14 4.63
C ILE A 225 27.80 1.33 4.81
N VAL A 226 29.06 1.55 5.17
CA VAL A 226 29.71 2.86 5.28
C VAL A 226 30.96 2.86 4.40
N PRO A 227 31.42 4.03 3.91
CA PRO A 227 32.71 4.15 3.22
C PRO A 227 33.83 3.50 4.04
N ASP A 228 34.69 2.72 3.37
CA ASP A 228 35.83 2.00 3.96
C ASP A 228 35.47 0.99 5.07
N GLY A 229 34.18 0.72 5.29
CA GLY A 229 33.70 -0.29 6.21
C GLY A 229 33.85 -1.72 5.66
N PRO A 230 33.72 -2.75 6.52
CA PRO A 230 33.69 -4.13 6.07
C PRO A 230 32.46 -4.37 5.17
N VAL A 231 32.63 -5.24 4.17
CA VAL A 231 31.51 -5.74 3.36
C VAL A 231 30.54 -6.49 4.28
N ARG A 232 29.27 -6.09 4.24
CA ARG A 232 28.18 -6.73 4.99
C ARG A 232 26.98 -6.90 4.07
N ARG A 233 26.05 -7.79 4.45
CA ARG A 233 24.74 -7.84 3.82
C ARG A 233 23.88 -6.72 4.37
N ARG A 234 23.39 -5.86 3.50
CA ARG A 234 22.42 -4.80 3.80
C ARG A 234 21.17 -4.96 2.96
N HIS A 235 20.09 -4.34 3.39
CA HIS A 235 18.88 -4.23 2.59
C HIS A 235 18.97 -3.03 1.65
N ASN A 236 18.44 -3.18 0.44
CA ASN A 236 18.17 -2.05 -0.45
C ASN A 236 16.99 -1.21 0.08
N HIS A 237 17.11 0.12 0.05
CA HIS A 237 16.14 1.07 0.63
C HIS A 237 15.28 1.78 -0.42
N MET A 238 15.24 1.27 -1.66
CA MET A 238 14.36 1.81 -2.71
C MET A 238 12.90 1.40 -2.47
N MET A 239 12.69 0.23 -1.84
CA MET A 239 11.38 -0.24 -1.37
C MET A 239 10.26 -0.13 -2.43
N PRO A 240 10.46 -0.65 -3.66
CA PRO A 240 9.47 -0.51 -4.71
C PRO A 240 8.16 -1.21 -4.34
N GLY A 241 7.05 -0.50 -4.50
CA GLY A 241 5.70 -1.04 -4.46
C GLY A 241 5.12 -1.13 -5.87
N VAL A 242 3.97 -0.48 -6.08
CA VAL A 242 3.33 -0.36 -7.41
C VAL A 242 3.09 1.09 -7.84
N ASP A 243 3.27 2.02 -6.92
CA ASP A 243 3.07 3.45 -7.14
C ASP A 243 4.33 4.09 -7.73
N VAL A 244 4.15 5.18 -8.49
CA VAL A 244 5.25 5.90 -9.14
C VAL A 244 5.07 7.41 -8.91
N PRO A 245 6.17 8.19 -8.80
CA PRO A 245 6.07 9.64 -8.72
C PRO A 245 5.39 10.25 -9.95
N LEU A 246 4.34 11.04 -9.71
CA LEU A 246 3.64 11.80 -10.75
C LEU A 246 4.31 13.13 -11.04
N SER A 247 4.95 13.75 -10.05
CA SER A 247 5.77 14.95 -10.25
C SER A 247 7.21 14.58 -10.65
N ASP A 248 8.04 15.59 -10.90
CA ASP A 248 9.47 15.37 -11.15
C ASP A 248 10.15 15.03 -9.84
N PHE A 249 10.72 13.83 -9.78
CA PHE A 249 11.28 13.27 -8.56
C PHE A 249 12.57 12.48 -8.84
N PRO A 250 13.59 12.54 -7.97
CA PRO A 250 14.81 11.76 -8.14
C PRO A 250 14.50 10.26 -8.28
N GLY A 251 15.14 9.60 -9.24
CA GLY A 251 15.01 8.16 -9.41
C GLY A 251 13.71 7.66 -10.04
N ARG A 252 12.89 8.56 -10.63
CA ARG A 252 11.58 8.18 -11.21
C ARG A 252 11.67 7.05 -12.24
N GLU A 253 12.61 7.09 -13.17
CA GLU A 253 12.74 6.04 -14.18
C GLU A 253 13.20 4.71 -13.57
N GLN A 254 14.07 4.79 -12.56
CA GLN A 254 14.54 3.63 -11.81
C GLN A 254 13.37 2.97 -11.05
N ILE A 255 12.51 3.75 -10.39
CA ILE A 255 11.38 3.19 -9.64
C ILE A 255 10.33 2.60 -10.59
N ILE A 256 10.10 3.22 -11.75
CA ILE A 256 9.22 2.64 -12.79
C ILE A 256 9.75 1.29 -13.25
N ALA A 257 11.05 1.17 -13.54
CA ALA A 257 11.66 -0.09 -13.93
C ALA A 257 11.58 -1.15 -12.83
N ALA A 258 11.75 -0.76 -11.56
CA ALA A 258 11.61 -1.66 -10.41
C ALA A 258 10.16 -2.14 -10.22
N VAL A 259 9.18 -1.25 -10.39
CA VAL A 259 7.74 -1.57 -10.35
C VAL A 259 7.37 -2.53 -11.49
N GLU A 260 7.83 -2.26 -12.73
CA GLU A 260 7.59 -3.13 -13.88
C GLU A 260 8.14 -4.54 -13.62
N TYR A 261 9.37 -4.64 -13.14
CA TYR A 261 10.00 -5.91 -12.79
C TYR A 261 9.19 -6.68 -11.74
N LEU A 262 8.73 -6.02 -10.67
CA LEU A 262 7.91 -6.65 -9.64
C LEU A 262 6.58 -7.16 -10.23
N LEU A 263 5.88 -6.33 -11.00
CA LEU A 263 4.58 -6.67 -11.58
C LEU A 263 4.66 -7.84 -12.57
N GLN A 264 5.70 -7.90 -13.40
CA GLN A 264 5.96 -9.02 -14.33
C GLN A 264 6.32 -10.33 -13.60
N ASN A 265 6.71 -10.25 -12.33
CA ASN A 265 7.08 -11.41 -11.51
C ASN A 265 6.10 -11.67 -10.36
N ALA A 266 4.97 -10.97 -10.29
CA ALA A 266 4.05 -11.06 -9.16
C ALA A 266 3.00 -12.19 -9.29
N LEU A 267 2.69 -12.63 -10.52
CA LEU A 267 1.69 -13.66 -10.75
C LEU A 267 1.96 -14.44 -12.03
N ARG A 268 1.15 -15.48 -12.30
CA ARG A 268 1.19 -16.25 -13.54
C ARG A 268 -0.13 -16.21 -14.29
N MET A 269 -0.06 -15.94 -15.59
CA MET A 269 -1.21 -16.01 -16.50
C MET A 269 -1.14 -17.25 -17.39
N LEU A 270 -2.18 -18.07 -17.38
CA LEU A 270 -2.34 -19.22 -18.27
C LEU A 270 -3.54 -18.98 -19.18
N VAL A 271 -3.33 -19.03 -20.49
CA VAL A 271 -4.37 -18.82 -21.49
C VAL A 271 -4.61 -20.11 -22.27
N SER A 272 -5.88 -20.51 -22.38
CA SER A 272 -6.32 -21.65 -23.20
C SER A 272 -7.26 -21.15 -24.30
N VAL A 273 -6.86 -21.40 -25.53
CA VAL A 273 -7.57 -21.08 -26.78
C VAL A 273 -7.45 -22.31 -27.68
N PRO A 274 -8.50 -22.71 -28.42
CA PRO A 274 -8.36 -23.81 -29.39
C PRO A 274 -7.37 -23.43 -30.51
N SER A 275 -6.65 -24.41 -31.03
CA SER A 275 -5.76 -24.20 -32.19
C SER A 275 -6.51 -24.13 -33.52
N GLU A 276 -7.69 -24.77 -33.58
CA GLU A 276 -8.58 -24.79 -34.75
C GLU A 276 -10.03 -24.58 -34.32
N LEU A 277 -10.82 -23.92 -35.16
CA LEU A 277 -12.22 -23.61 -34.89
C LEU A 277 -13.05 -23.73 -36.17
N SER A 278 -14.19 -24.41 -36.13
CA SER A 278 -15.14 -24.40 -37.25
C SER A 278 -15.78 -23.01 -37.40
N ARG A 279 -16.04 -22.57 -38.64
CA ARG A 279 -16.49 -21.22 -38.97
C ARG A 279 -17.76 -20.77 -38.25
N GLN A 280 -18.60 -21.70 -37.81
CA GLN A 280 -19.88 -21.42 -37.17
C GLN A 280 -19.81 -21.58 -35.64
N SER A 281 -18.70 -22.13 -35.11
CA SER A 281 -18.52 -22.36 -33.68
C SER A 281 -18.11 -21.08 -32.94
N PRO A 282 -18.58 -20.89 -31.70
CA PRO A 282 -18.10 -19.80 -30.85
C PRO A 282 -16.63 -20.03 -30.47
N LEU A 283 -15.85 -18.95 -30.42
CA LEU A 283 -14.50 -18.97 -29.89
C LEU A 283 -14.54 -18.89 -28.37
N THR A 284 -13.93 -19.85 -27.69
CA THR A 284 -13.75 -19.82 -26.23
C THR A 284 -12.32 -19.44 -25.88
N VAL A 285 -12.15 -18.39 -25.06
CA VAL A 285 -10.87 -17.98 -24.49
C VAL A 285 -10.97 -18.08 -22.97
N ARG A 286 -10.19 -18.99 -22.38
CA ARG A 286 -10.12 -19.14 -20.92
C ARG A 286 -8.79 -18.58 -20.41
N VAL A 287 -8.85 -17.65 -19.47
CA VAL A 287 -7.68 -17.03 -18.83
C VAL A 287 -7.69 -17.37 -17.35
N VAL A 288 -6.65 -18.03 -16.86
CA VAL A 288 -6.43 -18.31 -15.43
C VAL A 288 -5.32 -17.41 -14.93
N LEU A 289 -5.60 -16.64 -13.89
CA LEU A 289 -4.64 -15.80 -13.19
C LEU A 289 -4.37 -16.41 -11.82
N ALA A 290 -3.14 -16.86 -11.59
CA ALA A 290 -2.73 -17.50 -10.35
C ALA A 290 -1.77 -16.60 -9.57
N ASN A 291 -2.18 -16.20 -8.37
CA ASN A 291 -1.32 -15.49 -7.42
C ASN A 291 -0.57 -16.50 -6.55
N ASN A 292 0.42 -17.19 -7.11
CA ASN A 292 1.22 -18.18 -6.39
C ASN A 292 2.65 -17.68 -6.06
N ILE A 293 2.91 -16.38 -6.27
CA ILE A 293 4.24 -15.76 -6.08
C ILE A 293 4.23 -14.64 -5.04
N THR A 294 3.11 -13.96 -4.81
CA THR A 294 3.04 -12.96 -3.72
C THR A 294 2.47 -13.57 -2.46
N GLY A 295 2.95 -13.06 -1.32
CA GLY A 295 2.45 -13.45 -0.01
C GLY A 295 1.18 -12.72 0.41
N HIS A 296 0.69 -11.78 -0.38
CA HIS A 296 -0.49 -10.96 -0.10
C HIS A 296 -1.43 -11.00 -1.31
N ASP A 297 -2.54 -10.27 -1.27
CA ASP A 297 -3.47 -10.23 -2.39
C ASP A 297 -2.86 -9.46 -3.57
N ILE A 298 -3.35 -9.69 -4.79
CA ILE A 298 -2.95 -8.91 -5.96
C ILE A 298 -4.18 -8.34 -6.71
N PRO A 299 -4.24 -7.01 -6.90
CA PRO A 299 -3.42 -5.98 -6.23
C PRO A 299 -3.78 -5.87 -4.72
N THR A 300 -2.80 -5.53 -3.87
CA THR A 300 -3.02 -5.22 -2.42
C THR A 300 -3.17 -3.70 -2.19
N GLY A 301 -3.05 -3.19 -0.95
CA GLY A 301 -2.89 -1.77 -0.60
C GLY A 301 -4.12 -0.91 -0.91
N SER A 302 -3.91 0.25 -1.55
CA SER A 302 -4.96 1.18 -2.00
C SER A 302 -5.80 0.62 -3.17
N ILE A 303 -6.44 -0.52 -2.97
CA ILE A 303 -7.20 -1.28 -3.99
C ILE A 303 -8.37 -0.49 -4.61
N PHE A 304 -8.78 0.62 -4.00
CA PHE A 304 -9.85 1.50 -4.49
C PHE A 304 -9.44 2.29 -5.73
N THR A 305 -8.15 2.58 -5.88
CA THR A 305 -7.61 3.33 -7.02
C THR A 305 -6.91 2.40 -8.01
N ARG A 306 -6.34 1.30 -7.52
CA ARG A 306 -5.59 0.35 -8.34
C ARG A 306 -6.51 -0.32 -9.36
N GLN A 307 -6.01 -0.42 -10.59
CA GLN A 307 -6.69 -1.13 -11.66
C GLN A 307 -5.75 -2.19 -12.21
N MET A 308 -6.07 -3.46 -11.93
CA MET A 308 -5.49 -4.61 -12.62
C MET A 308 -6.58 -5.23 -13.49
N TRP A 309 -6.38 -5.36 -14.79
CA TRP A 309 -7.44 -5.82 -15.70
C TRP A 309 -6.91 -6.69 -16.84
N LEU A 310 -7.81 -7.48 -17.40
CA LEU A 310 -7.55 -8.21 -18.64
C LEU A 310 -7.95 -7.37 -19.84
N GLU A 311 -7.03 -7.22 -20.78
CA GLU A 311 -7.34 -6.79 -22.14
C GLU A 311 -7.35 -8.02 -23.05
N VAL A 312 -8.45 -8.24 -23.75
CA VAL A 312 -8.59 -9.32 -24.73
C VAL A 312 -9.06 -8.74 -26.04
N ILE A 313 -8.27 -8.92 -27.09
CA ILE A 313 -8.59 -8.45 -28.45
C ILE A 313 -8.54 -9.65 -29.39
N VAL A 314 -9.62 -9.86 -30.15
CA VAL A 314 -9.68 -10.87 -31.19
C VAL A 314 -9.83 -10.20 -32.55
N ARG A 315 -8.93 -10.53 -33.48
CA ARG A 315 -8.90 -10.00 -34.85
C ARG A 315 -9.08 -11.11 -35.86
N GLU A 316 -9.83 -10.83 -36.92
CA GLU A 316 -10.03 -11.75 -38.03
C GLU A 316 -9.00 -11.49 -39.15
N LEU A 317 -8.20 -12.49 -39.48
CA LEU A 317 -7.17 -12.42 -40.52
C LEU A 317 -7.70 -12.96 -41.86
N PRO A 318 -7.26 -12.38 -43.00
CA PRO A 318 -6.26 -11.31 -43.12
C PRO A 318 -6.81 -9.89 -42.99
N SER A 319 -8.13 -9.71 -42.80
CA SER A 319 -8.77 -8.38 -42.80
C SER A 319 -8.26 -7.43 -41.70
N GLY A 320 -7.76 -7.98 -40.58
CA GLY A 320 -7.34 -7.22 -39.41
C GLY A 320 -8.50 -6.68 -38.57
N ARG A 321 -9.74 -6.94 -38.97
CA ARG A 321 -10.96 -6.46 -38.30
C ARG A 321 -11.06 -7.02 -36.88
N VAL A 322 -11.26 -6.15 -35.89
CA VAL A 322 -11.55 -6.55 -34.51
C VAL A 322 -12.97 -7.11 -34.46
N VAL A 323 -13.11 -8.34 -33.95
CA VAL A 323 -14.40 -9.02 -33.76
C VAL A 323 -14.85 -9.04 -32.31
N PHE A 324 -13.91 -8.87 -31.38
CA PHE A 324 -14.16 -8.78 -29.95
C PHE A 324 -13.05 -7.98 -29.30
N GLU A 325 -13.43 -7.11 -28.36
CA GLU A 325 -12.49 -6.40 -27.51
C GLU A 325 -13.08 -6.12 -26.13
N THR A 326 -12.28 -6.34 -25.10
CA THR A 326 -12.55 -5.96 -23.71
C THR A 326 -11.28 -5.43 -23.06
N GLY A 327 -11.42 -4.57 -22.05
CA GLY A 327 -10.28 -3.98 -21.34
C GLY A 327 -9.56 -2.89 -22.12
N THR A 328 -10.22 -2.33 -23.15
CA THR A 328 -9.72 -1.20 -23.92
C THR A 328 -10.03 0.13 -23.21
N LEU A 329 -9.28 1.15 -23.60
CA LEU A 329 -9.35 2.49 -23.01
C LEU A 329 -10.09 3.44 -23.96
N ASP A 330 -10.76 4.43 -23.39
CA ASP A 330 -11.31 5.57 -24.12
C ASP A 330 -10.21 6.60 -24.47
N ALA A 331 -10.59 7.66 -25.20
CA ALA A 331 -9.65 8.72 -25.57
C ALA A 331 -9.04 9.47 -24.36
N GLY A 332 -9.71 9.47 -23.20
CA GLY A 332 -9.23 10.05 -21.94
C GLY A 332 -8.36 9.10 -21.11
N GLY A 333 -8.05 7.93 -21.66
CA GLY A 333 -7.28 6.87 -21.02
C GLY A 333 -8.06 6.05 -19.99
N ASP A 334 -9.36 6.26 -19.80
CA ASP A 334 -10.15 5.48 -18.85
C ASP A 334 -10.54 4.12 -19.43
N LEU A 335 -10.63 3.11 -18.56
CA LEU A 335 -11.36 1.89 -18.92
C LEU A 335 -12.81 2.26 -19.22
N ARG A 336 -13.40 1.64 -20.25
CA ARG A 336 -14.80 1.82 -20.71
C ARG A 336 -15.83 1.36 -19.66
N THR A 337 -15.82 2.03 -18.53
CA THR A 337 -16.65 1.82 -17.34
C THR A 337 -17.63 2.99 -17.21
N LEU A 338 -18.43 3.00 -16.15
CA LEU A 338 -19.29 4.14 -15.83
C LEU A 338 -18.54 5.44 -15.50
N HIS A 339 -17.21 5.39 -15.29
CA HIS A 339 -16.37 6.57 -15.12
C HIS A 339 -15.79 7.12 -16.42
N SER A 340 -15.89 6.39 -17.53
CA SER A 340 -15.43 6.85 -18.84
C SER A 340 -16.34 7.98 -19.35
N MET A 341 -15.73 9.11 -19.69
CA MET A 341 -16.47 10.28 -20.23
C MET A 341 -17.13 9.96 -21.58
N GLU A 342 -16.51 9.09 -22.38
CA GLU A 342 -17.05 8.70 -23.69
C GLU A 342 -18.23 7.73 -23.56
N VAL A 343 -18.18 6.82 -22.59
CA VAL A 343 -19.32 5.94 -22.25
C VAL A 343 -20.50 6.79 -21.74
N GLN A 344 -20.24 7.72 -20.82
CA GLN A 344 -21.28 8.62 -20.29
C GLN A 344 -21.92 9.49 -21.39
N ALA A 345 -21.13 9.91 -22.37
CA ALA A 345 -21.61 10.67 -23.52
C ALA A 345 -22.27 9.82 -24.61
N GLY A 346 -22.32 8.49 -24.46
CA GLY A 346 -22.86 7.56 -25.45
C GLY A 346 -22.06 7.47 -26.75
N ARG A 347 -20.78 7.90 -26.75
CA ARG A 347 -19.89 7.85 -27.93
C ARG A 347 -19.32 6.46 -28.17
N ILE A 348 -19.09 5.71 -27.10
CA ILE A 348 -18.64 4.31 -27.12
C ILE A 348 -19.48 3.48 -26.15
N PRO A 349 -19.63 2.17 -26.38
CA PRO A 349 -20.40 1.30 -25.48
C PRO A 349 -19.66 1.06 -24.16
N LEU A 350 -20.43 0.82 -23.09
CA LEU A 350 -19.92 0.28 -21.83
C LEU A 350 -19.32 -1.12 -22.08
N ASP A 351 -18.13 -1.37 -21.52
CA ASP A 351 -17.49 -2.68 -21.61
C ASP A 351 -18.05 -3.64 -20.56
N THR A 352 -19.09 -4.36 -20.97
CA THR A 352 -19.77 -5.36 -20.13
C THR A 352 -18.98 -6.65 -19.96
N ALA A 353 -17.89 -6.83 -20.72
CA ALA A 353 -17.02 -8.00 -20.63
C ALA A 353 -15.74 -7.71 -19.82
N LEU A 354 -15.61 -6.53 -19.22
CA LEU A 354 -14.42 -6.14 -18.47
C LEU A 354 -14.23 -7.02 -17.23
N VAL A 355 -13.05 -7.64 -17.14
CA VAL A 355 -12.55 -8.26 -15.92
C VAL A 355 -11.57 -7.31 -15.26
N LEU A 356 -11.99 -6.71 -14.15
CA LEU A 356 -11.22 -5.75 -13.35
C LEU A 356 -11.07 -6.27 -11.92
N PHE A 357 -9.83 -6.29 -11.44
CA PHE A 357 -9.47 -6.60 -10.06
C PHE A 357 -9.12 -5.30 -9.33
N ASN A 358 -9.94 -4.97 -8.34
CA ASN A 358 -9.82 -3.79 -7.49
C ASN A 358 -10.60 -3.98 -6.18
N GLY A 359 -10.84 -2.92 -5.42
CA GLY A 359 -11.79 -2.92 -4.31
C GLY A 359 -12.74 -1.74 -4.34
N THR A 360 -13.82 -1.85 -3.57
CA THR A 360 -14.81 -0.78 -3.38
C THR A 360 -14.93 -0.48 -1.89
N ALA A 361 -14.66 0.76 -1.48
CA ALA A 361 -14.99 1.24 -0.14
C ALA A 361 -16.48 1.55 -0.09
N LEU A 362 -17.18 1.07 0.95
CA LEU A 362 -18.64 1.17 1.05
C LEU A 362 -19.06 1.89 2.32
N ARG A 363 -19.94 2.89 2.16
CA ARG A 363 -20.69 3.53 3.24
C ARG A 363 -22.18 3.25 3.01
N ASN A 364 -22.80 2.53 3.94
CA ASN A 364 -24.22 2.13 3.85
C ASN A 364 -24.56 1.43 2.52
N GLY A 365 -23.68 0.55 2.05
CA GLY A 365 -23.84 -0.21 0.81
C GLY A 365 -23.61 0.58 -0.49
N ARG A 366 -23.14 1.83 -0.41
CA ARG A 366 -22.81 2.66 -1.57
C ARG A 366 -21.33 2.98 -1.62
N PRO A 367 -20.73 3.14 -2.82
CA PRO A 367 -19.35 3.59 -2.95
C PRO A 367 -19.10 4.89 -2.17
N ALA A 368 -17.99 4.95 -1.45
CA ALA A 368 -17.55 6.09 -0.67
C ALA A 368 -16.01 6.16 -0.65
N PHE A 369 -15.47 7.25 -0.13
CA PHE A 369 -14.04 7.29 0.17
C PHE A 369 -13.70 6.33 1.32
N PHE A 370 -12.50 5.76 1.27
CA PHE A 370 -12.07 4.74 2.23
C PHE A 370 -11.99 5.26 3.67
N TRP A 371 -11.72 6.54 3.88
CA TRP A 371 -11.73 7.14 5.23
C TRP A 371 -13.13 7.23 5.87
N GLU A 372 -14.21 7.10 5.10
CA GLU A 372 -15.60 7.06 5.59
C GLU A 372 -16.25 5.68 5.46
N ALA A 373 -15.50 4.67 5.05
CA ALA A 373 -16.03 3.34 4.76
C ALA A 373 -16.45 2.62 6.05
N HIS A 374 -17.60 1.94 5.99
CA HIS A 374 -18.06 0.99 7.01
C HIS A 374 -17.72 -0.47 6.63
N ALA A 375 -17.43 -0.70 5.35
CA ALA A 375 -17.04 -2.00 4.81
C ALA A 375 -16.19 -1.81 3.54
N VAL A 376 -15.47 -2.86 3.16
CA VAL A 376 -14.72 -2.93 1.90
C VAL A 376 -15.09 -4.20 1.16
N GLU A 377 -15.41 -4.04 -0.12
CA GLU A 377 -15.56 -5.15 -1.05
C GLU A 377 -14.21 -5.40 -1.73
N PHE A 378 -13.67 -6.61 -1.58
CA PHE A 378 -12.41 -7.03 -2.19
C PHE A 378 -12.69 -7.84 -3.45
N ARG A 379 -12.25 -7.36 -4.62
CA ARG A 379 -12.26 -8.10 -5.90
C ARG A 379 -10.84 -8.39 -6.38
N THR A 380 -9.92 -8.56 -5.44
CA THR A 380 -8.52 -8.91 -5.63
C THR A 380 -8.36 -10.43 -5.83
N ILE A 381 -7.15 -10.87 -6.17
CA ILE A 381 -6.79 -12.29 -6.18
C ILE A 381 -6.04 -12.60 -4.88
N PRO A 382 -6.61 -13.39 -3.95
CA PRO A 382 -5.95 -13.70 -2.69
C PRO A 382 -4.59 -14.37 -2.86
N ALA A 383 -3.72 -14.22 -1.86
CA ALA A 383 -2.46 -14.94 -1.82
C ALA A 383 -2.69 -16.46 -1.96
N PHE A 384 -1.94 -17.09 -2.87
CA PHE A 384 -2.04 -18.52 -3.22
C PHE A 384 -3.39 -18.98 -3.80
N ASP A 385 -4.20 -18.05 -4.29
CA ASP A 385 -5.46 -18.34 -4.97
C ASP A 385 -5.36 -18.04 -6.47
N SER A 386 -6.43 -18.36 -7.20
CA SER A 386 -6.56 -18.04 -8.62
C SER A 386 -7.95 -17.51 -8.97
N ARG A 387 -8.03 -16.79 -10.07
CA ARG A 387 -9.29 -16.36 -10.70
C ARG A 387 -9.29 -16.79 -12.15
N THR A 388 -10.45 -17.20 -12.65
CA THR A 388 -10.62 -17.60 -14.05
C THR A 388 -11.60 -16.65 -14.72
N ALA A 389 -11.18 -16.08 -15.85
CA ALA A 389 -12.07 -15.41 -16.79
C ALA A 389 -12.37 -16.35 -17.96
N LEU A 390 -13.63 -16.40 -18.36
CA LEU A 390 -14.09 -17.19 -19.51
C LEU A 390 -14.82 -16.26 -20.48
N TYR A 391 -14.26 -16.13 -21.68
CA TYR A 391 -14.86 -15.38 -22.78
C TYR A 391 -15.39 -16.36 -23.81
N THR A 392 -16.68 -16.26 -24.12
CA THR A 392 -17.32 -17.01 -25.21
C THR A 392 -17.78 -16.01 -26.27
N ILE A 393 -17.11 -16.03 -27.42
CA ILE A 393 -17.31 -15.05 -28.49
C ILE A 393 -18.06 -15.76 -29.61
N SER A 394 -19.33 -15.38 -29.81
CA SER A 394 -20.17 -15.94 -30.87
C SER A 394 -19.63 -15.61 -32.25
N ALA A 395 -19.73 -16.57 -33.17
CA ALA A 395 -19.50 -16.30 -34.58
C ALA A 395 -20.52 -15.28 -35.10
N PRO A 396 -20.11 -14.35 -35.99
CA PRO A 396 -21.03 -13.42 -36.61
C PRO A 396 -22.04 -14.17 -37.51
N PRO A 397 -23.17 -13.52 -37.87
CA PRO A 397 -24.10 -14.09 -38.86
C PRO A 397 -23.36 -14.42 -40.17
N GLY A 398 -23.43 -15.67 -40.61
CA GLY A 398 -22.66 -16.17 -41.76
C GLY A 398 -21.32 -16.85 -41.40
N GLY A 399 -20.95 -16.87 -40.12
CA GLY A 399 -19.73 -17.47 -39.62
C GLY A 399 -18.50 -16.57 -39.77
N TRP A 400 -17.38 -17.02 -39.21
CA TRP A 400 -16.08 -16.37 -39.40
C TRP A 400 -15.74 -16.35 -40.90
N SER A 401 -15.43 -15.17 -41.43
CA SER A 401 -15.13 -14.92 -42.84
C SER A 401 -13.65 -15.07 -43.17
N GLY A 402 -12.78 -14.91 -42.16
CA GLY A 402 -11.32 -14.97 -42.31
C GLY A 402 -10.76 -16.38 -42.51
N THR A 403 -9.43 -16.48 -42.54
CA THR A 403 -8.69 -17.75 -42.50
C THR A 403 -8.26 -18.11 -41.09
N GLU A 404 -8.06 -17.11 -40.23
CA GLU A 404 -7.60 -17.27 -38.86
C GLU A 404 -8.24 -16.22 -37.94
N LEU A 405 -8.29 -16.51 -36.64
CA LEU A 405 -8.51 -15.52 -35.59
C LEU A 405 -7.21 -15.32 -34.81
N GLU A 406 -6.72 -14.10 -34.74
CA GLU A 406 -5.64 -13.74 -33.83
C GLU A 406 -6.23 -13.32 -32.49
N VAL A 407 -5.85 -14.02 -31.42
CA VAL A 407 -6.25 -13.75 -30.04
C VAL A 407 -5.05 -13.15 -29.32
N SER A 408 -5.20 -11.91 -28.85
CA SER A 408 -4.25 -11.24 -27.98
C SER A 408 -4.85 -11.07 -26.58
N VAL A 409 -4.10 -11.48 -25.55
CA VAL A 409 -4.49 -11.32 -24.14
C VAL A 409 -3.34 -10.63 -23.42
N ARG A 410 -3.65 -9.56 -22.68
CA ARG A 410 -2.70 -8.87 -21.80
C ARG A 410 -3.30 -8.73 -20.43
N LEU A 411 -2.51 -9.02 -19.40
CA LEU A 411 -2.82 -8.59 -18.05
C LEU A 411 -2.12 -7.27 -17.79
N ARG A 412 -2.89 -6.25 -17.44
CA ARG A 412 -2.41 -4.87 -17.35
C ARG A 412 -2.65 -4.31 -15.97
N PHE A 413 -1.79 -3.40 -15.53
CA PHE A 413 -1.89 -2.76 -14.23
C PHE A 413 -1.62 -1.24 -14.34
N ARG A 414 -2.35 -0.47 -13.54
CA ARG A 414 -2.00 0.91 -13.18
C ARG A 414 -2.43 1.23 -11.76
N ALA A 415 -1.66 2.08 -11.09
CA ALA A 415 -1.88 2.45 -9.69
C ALA A 415 -3.10 3.37 -9.47
N LEU A 416 -3.35 4.27 -10.43
CA LEU A 416 -4.39 5.28 -10.36
C LEU A 416 -5.21 5.31 -11.66
N PRO A 417 -6.53 5.54 -11.60
CA PRO A 417 -7.33 5.77 -12.79
C PRO A 417 -7.24 7.24 -13.24
N PRO A 418 -7.18 7.52 -14.55
CA PRO A 418 -7.20 8.89 -15.09
C PRO A 418 -8.40 9.73 -14.65
N TYR A 419 -9.60 9.15 -14.56
CA TYR A 419 -10.78 9.88 -14.07
C TYR A 419 -10.60 10.42 -12.64
N LEU A 420 -9.84 9.73 -11.78
CA LEU A 420 -9.60 10.19 -10.41
C LEU A 420 -8.67 11.41 -10.41
N LEU A 421 -7.62 11.40 -11.24
CA LEU A 421 -6.74 12.56 -11.38
C LEU A 421 -7.54 13.79 -11.86
N ARG A 422 -8.40 13.62 -12.87
CA ARG A 422 -9.31 14.69 -13.31
C ARG A 422 -10.24 15.16 -12.19
N ALA A 423 -10.84 14.25 -11.43
CA ALA A 423 -11.73 14.60 -10.31
C ALA A 423 -11.00 15.35 -9.17
N LEU A 424 -9.68 15.17 -9.06
CA LEU A 424 -8.82 15.86 -8.10
C LEU A 424 -8.24 17.17 -8.66
N GLY A 425 -8.53 17.55 -9.90
CA GLY A 425 -7.93 18.71 -10.57
C GLY A 425 -6.44 18.53 -10.87
N LEU A 426 -6.03 17.29 -11.15
CA LEU A 426 -4.67 16.84 -11.42
C LEU A 426 -4.54 16.25 -12.84
N GLU A 427 -5.36 16.75 -13.79
CA GLU A 427 -5.42 16.23 -15.16
C GLU A 427 -4.10 16.30 -15.91
N GLU A 428 -3.23 17.24 -15.58
CA GLU A 428 -1.89 17.39 -16.15
C GLU A 428 -0.99 16.17 -15.89
N PHE A 429 -1.31 15.37 -14.87
CA PHE A 429 -0.56 14.17 -14.52
C PHE A 429 -1.07 12.90 -15.21
N VAL A 430 -2.18 12.97 -15.97
CA VAL A 430 -2.77 11.79 -16.63
C VAL A 430 -1.79 11.11 -17.58
N GLU A 431 -1.05 11.89 -18.38
CA GLU A 431 -0.08 11.36 -19.33
C GLU A 431 1.17 10.77 -18.64
N ARG A 432 1.37 11.06 -17.36
CA ARG A 432 2.49 10.54 -16.55
C ARG A 432 2.16 9.20 -15.87
N LEU A 433 0.93 8.71 -15.98
CA LEU A 433 0.52 7.42 -15.43
C LEU A 433 1.00 6.27 -16.33
N PRO A 434 1.95 5.43 -15.89
CA PRO A 434 2.32 4.25 -16.65
C PRO A 434 1.19 3.20 -16.60
N ILE A 435 1.06 2.47 -17.71
CA ILE A 435 0.35 1.20 -17.73
C ILE A 435 1.37 0.11 -17.94
N PHE A 436 1.46 -0.79 -16.97
CA PHE A 436 2.36 -1.93 -17.02
C PHE A 436 1.65 -3.13 -17.61
N ASP A 437 2.28 -3.80 -18.57
CA ASP A 437 1.85 -5.12 -19.00
C ASP A 437 2.55 -6.16 -18.13
N MET A 438 1.79 -6.84 -17.27
CA MET A 438 2.29 -7.83 -16.33
C MET A 438 2.62 -9.15 -17.06
N GLU A 439 1.73 -9.57 -17.95
CA GLU A 439 1.83 -10.80 -18.74
C GLU A 439 1.21 -10.55 -20.12
N ARG A 440 1.73 -11.22 -21.16
CA ARG A 440 1.24 -11.11 -22.54
C ARG A 440 1.12 -12.49 -23.18
N PHE A 441 0.07 -12.69 -23.97
CA PHE A 441 -0.16 -13.90 -24.74
C PHE A 441 -0.73 -13.53 -26.12
N GLN A 442 -0.27 -14.25 -27.16
CA GLN A 442 -0.80 -14.13 -28.51
C GLN A 442 -0.85 -15.50 -29.17
N HIS A 443 -1.97 -15.82 -29.81
CA HIS A 443 -2.16 -17.08 -30.51
C HIS A 443 -3.04 -16.90 -31.75
N ARG A 444 -2.84 -17.75 -32.75
CA ARG A 444 -3.65 -17.79 -33.97
C ARG A 444 -4.46 -19.07 -34.01
N VAL A 445 -5.76 -18.93 -34.20
CA VAL A 445 -6.72 -20.03 -34.33
C VAL A 445 -7.05 -20.21 -35.80
N VAL A 446 -6.79 -21.39 -36.35
CA VAL A 446 -7.08 -21.68 -37.76
C VAL A 446 -8.58 -21.94 -37.94
N LEU A 447 -9.20 -21.25 -38.91
CA LEU A 447 -10.62 -21.43 -39.21
C LEU A 447 -10.82 -22.58 -40.21
N ARG A 448 -11.53 -23.62 -39.77
CA ARG A 448 -11.94 -24.78 -40.58
C ARG A 448 -13.39 -24.62 -41.06
N PRO A 449 -13.75 -25.26 -42.19
CA PRO A 449 -15.11 -25.22 -42.71
C PRO A 449 -16.23 -25.48 -41.70
#